data_AF-A0AAP0PFY9-F1
#
_entry.id   AF-A0AAP0PFY9-F1
#
_cell.length_a   1.000
_cell.length_b   1.000
_cell.length_c   1.000
_cell.angle_alpha   90.00
_cell.angle_beta   90.00
_cell.angle_gamma   90.00
#
_symmetry.space_group_name_H-M   'P 1'
#
loop_
_entity.id
_entity.type
_entity.pdbx_description
1 polymer ?
#
loop_
_entity_poly.entity_id
_entity_poly.type
_entity_poly.pdbx_seq_one_letter_code
_entity_poly.pdbx_strand_id
1 'polypeptide(L)'
;MYGKSNDVAKARLVFDTMPYRNVVSWSSVISVYAQNALGNVAIGLFGEFIRTVSELPNEFMFSSVISACASLGRLGTGRVVHGAVIRLGYANDVVAGALVDMYAKCGCIGYSDKVFRRIGKPCVIPYTSMIVASMKHGLGKLSLELFKEMLEKGIRPNNVTMIGVLYACSHSGLVDTGLEHLNSMKAKHGIEPNAKHYTCIVDMLGRVGRVDEAYNLAKNTPMDTNDATLLWASLLSASRIHSRLDIAIEAGQRLIELNQQLASVYVTMSNTFASAGEWESVHGLRRSMKQQGLQKEPGCSWVEIKDTSYVFYAGDLSRCERVSEVMSLLRELEMRMKERGHVSGSNKGLVFVDVEEEDKEAIVGLHSEKLALAFGLISIPKGMTIRVMKNLRMCFNCHEAFKMISEIVDRDFVVRDLNRFHHFKNGSCTCGDFW
;
A
#
# COMPACT_ATOMS: atom_id res chain seq x y z
N MET A 1 23.28 -5.80 19.80
CA MET A 1 24.25 -4.79 19.36
C MET A 1 24.20 -4.62 17.84
N TYR A 2 24.55 -5.65 17.05
CA TYR A 2 24.54 -5.57 15.57
C TYR A 2 23.16 -5.34 14.92
N GLY A 3 22.08 -5.81 15.54
CA GLY A 3 20.71 -5.52 15.07
C GLY A 3 20.34 -4.04 15.08
N LYS A 4 20.91 -3.25 16.00
CA LYS A 4 20.70 -1.79 16.03
C LYS A 4 21.59 -1.04 15.03
N SER A 5 22.56 -1.73 14.42
CA SER A 5 23.50 -1.18 13.43
C SER A 5 23.15 -1.55 11.99
N ASN A 6 21.98 -2.17 11.76
CA ASN A 6 21.52 -2.67 10.46
C ASN A 6 22.48 -3.67 9.77
N ASP A 7 23.40 -4.28 10.53
CA ASP A 7 24.40 -5.22 10.01
C ASP A 7 23.91 -6.66 10.17
N VAL A 8 23.04 -7.06 9.25
CA VAL A 8 22.42 -8.40 9.23
C VAL A 8 23.48 -9.49 9.08
N ALA A 9 24.52 -9.25 8.29
CA ALA A 9 25.58 -10.23 8.02
C ALA A 9 26.39 -10.54 9.29
N LYS A 10 26.81 -9.53 10.05
CA LYS A 10 27.49 -9.75 11.33
C LYS A 10 26.58 -10.37 12.38
N ALA A 11 25.32 -9.94 12.45
CA ALA A 11 24.35 -10.55 13.37
C ALA A 11 24.19 -12.06 13.09
N ARG A 12 24.15 -12.44 11.81
CA ARG A 12 24.09 -13.85 11.38
C ARG A 12 25.37 -14.61 11.74
N LEU A 13 26.55 -14.04 11.44
CA LEU A 13 27.83 -14.66 11.75
C LEU A 13 27.98 -14.96 13.25
N VAL A 14 27.63 -13.99 14.10
CA VAL A 14 27.67 -14.17 15.55
C VAL A 14 26.71 -15.28 15.99
N PHE A 15 25.49 -15.30 15.46
CA PHE A 15 24.51 -16.35 15.77
C PHE A 15 24.98 -17.74 15.33
N ASP A 16 25.56 -17.86 14.15
CA ASP A 16 26.04 -19.12 13.59
C ASP A 16 27.24 -19.67 14.38
N THR A 17 28.08 -18.79 14.92
CA THR A 17 29.27 -19.16 15.72
C THR A 17 28.99 -19.43 17.20
N MET A 18 27.74 -19.24 17.67
CA MET A 18 27.39 -19.53 19.07
C MET A 18 27.46 -21.03 19.35
N PRO A 19 28.20 -21.48 20.38
CA PRO A 19 28.25 -22.90 20.76
C PRO A 19 26.92 -23.37 21.36
N TYR A 20 26.15 -22.46 21.95
CA TYR A 20 24.80 -22.72 22.47
C TYR A 20 23.86 -21.58 22.10
N ARG A 21 22.72 -21.91 21.50
CA ARG A 21 21.69 -20.96 21.08
C ARG A 21 20.44 -21.13 21.94
N ASN A 22 20.03 -20.08 22.62
CA ASN A 22 18.85 -20.07 23.50
C ASN A 22 17.75 -19.16 22.94
N VAL A 23 16.60 -19.12 23.60
CA VAL A 23 15.45 -18.28 23.18
C VAL A 23 15.85 -16.83 22.90
N VAL A 24 16.77 -16.25 23.68
CA VAL A 24 17.19 -14.85 23.52
C VAL A 24 18.01 -14.65 22.25
N SER A 25 18.95 -15.54 21.92
CA SER A 25 19.74 -15.42 20.69
C SER A 25 18.89 -15.62 19.45
N TRP A 26 17.95 -16.58 19.48
CA TRP A 26 16.96 -16.79 18.42
C TRP A 26 16.04 -15.58 18.24
N SER A 27 15.49 -15.05 19.33
CA SER A 27 14.63 -13.86 19.30
C SER A 27 15.36 -12.67 18.69
N SER A 28 16.64 -12.52 19.03
CA SER A 28 17.48 -11.44 18.52
C SER A 28 17.69 -11.55 17.01
N VAL A 29 18.13 -12.71 16.51
CA VAL A 29 18.40 -12.89 15.07
C VAL A 29 17.12 -12.76 14.24
N ILE A 30 16.01 -13.34 14.69
CA ILE A 30 14.70 -13.22 14.02
C ILE A 30 14.27 -11.74 13.93
N SER A 31 14.43 -10.98 15.03
CA SER A 31 14.11 -9.55 15.05
C SER A 31 14.96 -8.75 14.07
N VAL A 32 16.26 -9.06 13.94
CA VAL A 32 17.15 -8.38 12.98
C VAL A 32 16.64 -8.58 11.56
N TYR A 33 16.36 -9.82 11.16
CA TYR A 33 15.85 -10.11 9.81
C TYR A 33 14.47 -9.46 9.56
N ALA A 34 13.57 -9.48 10.55
CA ALA A 34 12.26 -8.86 10.45
C ALA A 34 12.34 -7.33 10.26
N GLN A 35 13.28 -6.67 10.94
CA GLN A 35 13.48 -5.21 10.85
C GLN A 35 14.22 -4.76 9.58
N ASN A 36 14.92 -5.68 8.91
CA ASN A 36 15.74 -5.39 7.71
C ASN A 36 15.07 -5.79 6.39
N ALA A 37 13.73 -5.78 6.33
CA ALA A 37 12.94 -6.18 5.16
C ALA A 37 13.19 -7.62 4.66
N LEU A 38 13.83 -8.47 5.47
CA LEU A 38 14.11 -9.88 5.17
C LEU A 38 13.10 -10.80 5.89
N GLY A 39 11.82 -10.44 5.79
CA GLY A 39 10.74 -11.12 6.53
C GLY A 39 10.61 -12.61 6.23
N ASN A 40 10.90 -13.06 5.01
CA ASN A 40 10.86 -14.49 4.66
C ASN A 40 11.89 -15.29 5.46
N VAL A 41 13.08 -14.72 5.65
CA VAL A 41 14.15 -15.34 6.46
C VAL A 41 13.76 -15.37 7.93
N ALA A 42 13.17 -14.28 8.45
CA ALA A 42 12.69 -14.23 9.83
C ALA A 42 11.62 -15.31 10.11
N ILE A 43 10.66 -15.49 9.20
CA ILE A 43 9.64 -16.54 9.29
C ILE A 43 10.29 -17.93 9.23
N GLY A 44 11.27 -18.13 8.33
CA GLY A 44 12.00 -19.39 8.21
C GLY A 44 12.77 -19.76 9.49
N LEU A 45 13.48 -18.80 10.08
CA LEU A 45 14.21 -18.97 11.34
C LEU A 45 13.27 -19.27 12.52
N PHE A 46 12.10 -18.65 12.56
CA PHE A 46 11.08 -19.01 13.55
C PHE A 46 10.59 -20.45 13.37
N GLY A 47 10.30 -20.86 12.13
CA GLY A 47 9.94 -22.24 11.84
C GLY A 47 11.06 -23.23 12.19
N GLU A 48 12.32 -22.83 12.07
CA GLU A 48 13.47 -23.61 12.54
C GLU A 48 13.49 -23.72 14.06
N PHE A 49 13.40 -22.61 14.78
CA PHE A 49 13.32 -22.58 16.24
C PHE A 49 12.26 -23.55 16.77
N ILE A 50 11.03 -23.49 16.23
CA ILE A 50 9.91 -24.35 16.65
C ILE A 50 10.19 -25.85 16.43
N ARG A 51 10.99 -26.20 15.42
CA ARG A 51 11.28 -27.60 15.06
C ARG A 51 12.49 -28.16 15.80
N THR A 52 13.48 -27.32 16.12
CA THR A 52 14.80 -27.77 16.60
C THR A 52 15.04 -27.46 18.07
N VAL A 53 14.28 -26.53 18.66
CA VAL A 53 14.47 -26.08 20.04
C VAL A 53 13.28 -26.52 20.89
N SER A 54 13.56 -27.09 22.07
CA SER A 54 12.53 -27.55 23.01
C SER A 54 11.95 -26.43 23.88
N GLU A 55 12.61 -25.27 23.93
CA GLU A 55 12.13 -24.08 24.63
C GLU A 55 10.94 -23.42 23.91
N LEU A 56 10.05 -22.79 24.68
CA LEU A 56 8.92 -22.05 24.12
C LEU A 56 9.37 -20.70 23.54
N PRO A 57 8.75 -20.22 22.43
CA PRO A 57 9.01 -18.88 21.95
C PRO A 57 8.57 -17.84 22.97
N ASN A 58 9.34 -16.75 23.11
CA ASN A 58 8.91 -15.61 23.90
C ASN A 58 8.06 -14.62 23.08
N GLU A 59 7.48 -13.65 23.77
CA GLU A 59 6.67 -12.57 23.18
C GLU A 59 7.41 -11.76 22.10
N PHE A 60 8.71 -11.51 22.26
CA PHE A 60 9.51 -10.75 21.28
C PHE A 60 9.63 -11.50 19.96
N MET A 61 9.80 -12.83 20.02
CA MET A 61 9.86 -13.68 18.85
C MET A 61 8.53 -13.66 18.09
N PHE A 62 7.40 -13.77 18.82
CA PHE A 62 6.07 -13.63 18.22
C PHE A 62 5.88 -12.27 17.56
N SER A 63 6.16 -11.17 18.26
CA SER A 63 6.02 -9.81 17.71
C SER A 63 6.86 -9.62 16.45
N SER A 64 8.09 -10.12 16.41
CA SER A 64 8.98 -10.01 15.24
C SER A 64 8.46 -10.80 14.03
N VAL A 65 7.97 -12.02 14.25
CA VAL A 65 7.43 -12.86 13.16
C VAL A 65 6.09 -12.33 12.67
N ILE A 66 5.24 -11.82 13.57
CA ILE A 66 3.98 -11.16 13.21
C ILE A 66 4.27 -9.90 12.38
N SER A 67 5.26 -9.10 12.77
CA SER A 67 5.71 -7.93 11.99
C SER A 67 6.26 -8.34 10.62
N ALA A 68 7.00 -9.44 10.53
CA ALA A 68 7.46 -9.98 9.24
C ALA A 68 6.27 -10.38 8.34
N CYS A 69 5.27 -11.08 8.89
CA CYS A 69 4.03 -11.40 8.17
C CYS A 69 3.31 -10.13 7.69
N ALA A 70 3.23 -9.11 8.55
CA ALA A 70 2.63 -7.81 8.23
C ALA A 70 3.34 -7.12 7.05
N SER A 71 4.67 -7.08 7.07
CA SER A 71 5.47 -6.45 6.00
C SER A 71 5.31 -7.16 4.65
N LEU A 72 5.18 -8.48 4.67
CA LEU A 72 5.05 -9.31 3.46
C LEU A 72 3.60 -9.45 2.99
N GLY A 73 2.62 -9.07 3.81
CA GLY A 73 1.20 -9.31 3.53
C GLY A 73 0.76 -10.77 3.68
N ARG A 74 1.57 -11.65 4.29
CA ARG A 74 1.30 -13.10 4.43
C ARG A 74 0.25 -13.41 5.50
N LEU A 75 -1.03 -13.29 5.12
CA LEU A 75 -2.16 -13.51 6.02
C LEU A 75 -2.23 -14.95 6.55
N GLY A 76 -1.93 -15.95 5.71
CA GLY A 76 -1.98 -17.36 6.08
C GLY A 76 -1.03 -17.68 7.23
N THR A 77 0.25 -17.37 7.04
CA THR A 77 1.28 -17.50 8.08
C THR A 77 0.94 -16.69 9.33
N GLY A 78 0.48 -15.43 9.17
CA GLY A 78 0.08 -14.58 10.29
C GLY A 78 -1.03 -15.19 11.16
N ARG A 79 -2.01 -15.87 10.55
CA ARG A 79 -3.07 -16.59 11.27
C ARG A 79 -2.55 -17.81 12.03
N VAL A 80 -1.63 -18.57 11.45
CA VAL A 80 -0.99 -19.71 12.13
C VAL A 80 -0.23 -19.23 13.37
N VAL A 81 0.55 -18.15 13.23
CA VAL A 81 1.30 -17.55 14.33
C VAL A 81 0.35 -17.00 15.40
N HIS A 82 -0.74 -16.32 15.02
CA HIS A 82 -1.75 -15.87 15.98
C HIS A 82 -2.42 -17.04 16.74
N GLY A 83 -2.71 -18.15 16.07
CA GLY A 83 -3.20 -19.37 16.73
C GLY A 83 -2.21 -19.90 17.76
N ALA A 84 -0.91 -19.89 17.46
CA ALA A 84 0.14 -20.27 18.39
C ALA A 84 0.22 -19.33 19.60
N VAL A 85 0.10 -18.01 19.39
CA VAL A 85 0.03 -17.01 20.47
C VAL A 85 -1.10 -17.32 21.46
N ILE A 86 -2.30 -17.59 20.95
CA ILE A 86 -3.46 -17.93 21.80
C ILE A 86 -3.20 -19.22 22.56
N ARG A 87 -2.78 -20.28 21.86
CA ARG A 87 -2.58 -21.62 22.44
C ARG A 87 -1.51 -21.63 23.54
N LEU A 88 -0.48 -20.81 23.41
CA LEU A 88 0.64 -20.75 24.34
C LEU A 88 0.49 -19.64 25.41
N GLY A 89 -0.62 -18.90 25.41
CA GLY A 89 -0.90 -17.89 26.44
C GLY A 89 -0.12 -16.58 26.30
N TYR A 90 0.41 -16.25 25.11
CA TYR A 90 1.17 -15.00 24.86
C TYR A 90 0.30 -13.84 24.38
N ALA A 91 -1.02 -13.87 24.66
CA ALA A 91 -1.95 -12.83 24.28
C ALA A 91 -1.84 -11.59 25.19
N ASN A 92 -0.69 -10.91 25.16
CA ASN A 92 -0.44 -9.66 25.88
C ASN A 92 -0.58 -8.44 24.96
N ASP A 93 -0.57 -7.23 25.54
CA ASP A 93 -0.78 -5.98 24.80
C ASP A 93 0.28 -5.71 23.70
N VAL A 94 1.52 -6.19 23.90
CA VAL A 94 2.62 -6.03 22.92
C VAL A 94 2.36 -6.90 21.68
N VAL A 95 2.02 -8.17 21.88
CA VAL A 95 1.67 -9.08 20.79
C VAL A 95 0.37 -8.66 20.12
N ALA A 96 -0.62 -8.19 20.90
CA ALA A 96 -1.87 -7.66 20.36
C ALA A 96 -1.63 -6.45 19.44
N GLY A 97 -0.75 -5.52 19.82
CA GLY A 97 -0.36 -4.39 18.96
C GLY A 97 0.26 -4.83 17.63
N ALA A 98 1.11 -5.86 17.64
CA ALA A 98 1.68 -6.43 16.42
C ALA A 98 0.61 -7.12 15.55
N LEU A 99 -0.34 -7.83 16.17
CA LEU A 99 -1.46 -8.49 15.48
C LEU A 99 -2.42 -7.48 14.84
N VAL A 100 -2.68 -6.34 15.50
CA VAL A 100 -3.43 -5.22 14.92
C VAL A 100 -2.79 -4.76 13.61
N ASP A 101 -1.49 -4.47 13.63
CA ASP A 101 -0.74 -4.04 12.43
C ASP A 101 -0.72 -5.13 11.34
N MET A 102 -0.52 -6.39 11.72
CA MET A 102 -0.49 -7.52 10.78
C MET A 102 -1.83 -7.70 10.06
N TYR A 103 -2.95 -7.77 10.80
CA TYR A 103 -4.24 -7.92 10.15
C TYR A 103 -4.60 -6.73 9.26
N ALA A 104 -4.24 -5.51 9.65
CA ALA A 104 -4.43 -4.33 8.81
C ALA A 104 -3.62 -4.44 7.50
N LYS A 105 -2.30 -4.66 7.58
CA LYS A 105 -1.42 -4.76 6.39
C LYS A 105 -1.68 -5.99 5.51
N CYS A 106 -2.41 -6.98 6.02
CA CYS A 106 -2.91 -8.13 5.28
C CYS A 106 -4.34 -7.96 4.71
N GLY A 107 -4.90 -6.75 4.73
CA GLY A 107 -6.22 -6.49 4.15
C GLY A 107 -7.40 -6.99 4.99
N CYS A 108 -7.22 -7.21 6.29
CA CYS A 108 -8.21 -7.76 7.22
C CYS A 108 -8.56 -6.78 8.34
N ILE A 109 -8.97 -5.56 7.97
CA ILE A 109 -9.25 -4.48 8.94
C ILE A 109 -10.26 -4.86 10.02
N GLY A 110 -11.27 -5.68 9.71
CA GLY A 110 -12.22 -6.15 10.72
C GLY A 110 -11.61 -7.09 11.77
N TYR A 111 -10.60 -7.89 11.43
CA TYR A 111 -9.85 -8.68 12.42
C TYR A 111 -8.89 -7.80 13.23
N SER A 112 -8.29 -6.80 12.58
CA SER A 112 -7.47 -5.79 13.24
C SER A 112 -8.25 -5.04 14.33
N ASP A 113 -9.45 -4.56 14.01
CA ASP A 113 -10.35 -3.92 14.97
C ASP A 113 -10.74 -4.87 16.12
N LYS A 114 -11.11 -6.12 15.83
CA LYS A 114 -11.42 -7.12 16.88
C LYS A 114 -10.27 -7.35 17.85
N VAL A 115 -9.02 -7.39 17.36
CA VAL A 115 -7.84 -7.52 18.23
C VAL A 115 -7.63 -6.24 19.02
N PHE A 116 -7.73 -5.08 18.36
CA PHE A 116 -7.57 -3.77 19.00
C PHE A 116 -8.56 -3.56 20.15
N ARG A 117 -9.84 -3.86 19.94
CA ARG A 117 -10.90 -3.71 20.95
C ARG A 117 -10.75 -4.65 22.15
N ARG A 118 -9.92 -5.69 22.05
CA ARG A 118 -9.59 -6.61 23.16
C ARG A 118 -8.42 -6.13 24.01
N ILE A 119 -7.68 -5.11 23.58
CA ILE A 119 -6.59 -4.52 24.35
C ILE A 119 -7.22 -3.75 25.52
N GLY A 120 -6.93 -4.17 26.75
CA GLY A 120 -7.56 -3.59 27.94
C GLY A 120 -7.12 -2.15 28.23
N LYS A 121 -5.84 -1.85 28.01
CA LYS A 121 -5.25 -0.52 28.22
C LYS A 121 -4.39 -0.11 27.01
N PRO A 122 -5.01 0.22 25.87
CA PRO A 122 -4.26 0.58 24.67
C PRO A 122 -3.42 1.83 24.91
N CYS A 123 -2.14 1.77 24.54
CA CYS A 123 -1.26 2.93 24.51
C CYS A 123 -1.31 3.62 23.14
N VAL A 124 -0.39 4.55 22.89
CA VAL A 124 -0.28 5.28 21.61
C VAL A 124 -0.12 4.36 20.39
N ILE A 125 0.54 3.21 20.54
CA ILE A 125 0.90 2.33 19.42
C ILE A 125 -0.35 1.68 18.79
N PRO A 126 -1.21 0.92 19.50
CA PRO A 126 -2.41 0.32 18.89
C PRO A 126 -3.38 1.34 18.27
N TYR A 127 -3.56 2.50 18.91
CA TYR A 127 -4.39 3.58 18.33
C TYR A 127 -3.80 4.11 17.04
N THR A 128 -2.50 4.42 17.03
CA THR A 128 -1.82 4.91 15.83
C THR A 128 -1.91 3.89 14.70
N SER A 129 -1.72 2.60 14.99
CA SER A 129 -1.89 1.52 14.02
C SER A 129 -3.30 1.48 13.44
N MET A 130 -4.34 1.56 14.28
CA MET A 130 -5.73 1.54 13.81
C MET A 130 -6.14 2.78 13.03
N ILE A 131 -5.67 3.96 13.43
CA ILE A 131 -5.92 5.24 12.71
C ILE A 131 -5.30 5.17 11.31
N VAL A 132 -4.01 4.80 11.24
CA VAL A 132 -3.30 4.66 9.96
C VAL A 132 -3.92 3.56 9.10
N ALA A 133 -4.30 2.43 9.69
CA ALA A 133 -4.97 1.35 8.98
C ALA A 133 -6.31 1.80 8.42
N SER A 134 -7.18 2.41 9.24
CA SER A 134 -8.51 2.89 8.83
C SER A 134 -8.40 3.84 7.64
N MET A 135 -7.45 4.78 7.69
CA MET A 135 -7.12 5.66 6.57
C MET A 135 -6.71 4.88 5.31
N LYS A 136 -5.79 3.92 5.42
CA LYS A 136 -5.38 3.06 4.29
C LYS A 136 -6.48 2.16 3.77
N HIS A 137 -7.53 1.86 4.53
CA HIS A 137 -8.68 1.07 4.07
C HIS A 137 -9.85 1.92 3.55
N GLY A 138 -9.70 3.25 3.48
CA GLY A 138 -10.78 4.17 3.10
C GLY A 138 -11.83 4.40 4.14
N LEU A 139 -11.57 4.01 5.38
CA LEU A 139 -12.45 4.25 6.51
C LEU A 139 -12.05 5.56 7.19
N GLY A 140 -12.10 6.67 6.44
CA GLY A 140 -11.66 7.98 6.91
C GLY A 140 -12.42 8.48 8.14
N LYS A 141 -13.75 8.28 8.18
CA LYS A 141 -14.59 8.58 9.34
C LYS A 141 -14.16 7.80 10.59
N LEU A 142 -13.95 6.49 10.46
CA LEU A 142 -13.46 5.64 11.55
C LEU A 142 -12.09 6.10 12.06
N SER A 143 -11.20 6.54 11.16
CA SER A 143 -9.90 7.10 11.54
C SER A 143 -10.03 8.32 12.47
N LEU A 144 -10.95 9.24 12.14
CA LEU A 144 -11.23 10.44 12.94
C LEU A 144 -11.92 10.10 14.26
N GLU A 145 -12.85 9.14 14.26
CA GLU A 145 -13.51 8.63 15.47
C GLU A 145 -12.50 8.01 16.44
N LEU A 146 -11.57 7.18 15.94
CA LEU A 146 -10.51 6.58 16.73
C LEU A 146 -9.54 7.62 17.29
N PHE A 147 -9.23 8.67 16.52
CA PHE A 147 -8.43 9.80 16.99
C PHE A 147 -9.14 10.56 18.12
N LYS A 148 -10.44 10.80 17.98
CA LYS A 148 -11.25 11.41 19.04
C LYS A 148 -11.26 10.55 20.30
N GLU A 149 -11.51 9.25 20.16
CA GLU A 149 -11.49 8.28 21.27
C GLU A 149 -10.13 8.26 22.00
N MET A 150 -9.04 8.33 21.24
CA MET A 150 -7.68 8.40 21.77
C MET A 150 -7.47 9.65 22.65
N LEU A 151 -7.96 10.81 22.20
CA LEU A 151 -7.88 12.07 22.96
C LEU A 151 -8.77 12.06 24.20
N GLU A 152 -9.99 11.53 24.10
CA GLU A 152 -10.92 11.40 25.23
C GLU A 152 -10.35 10.50 26.34
N LYS A 153 -9.53 9.51 25.98
CA LYS A 153 -8.79 8.65 26.92
C LYS A 153 -7.48 9.27 27.44
N GLY A 154 -7.16 10.51 27.07
CA GLY A 154 -5.95 11.21 27.49
C GLY A 154 -4.66 10.67 26.88
N ILE A 155 -4.75 9.89 25.80
CA ILE A 155 -3.57 9.33 25.11
C ILE A 155 -3.06 10.37 24.13
N ARG A 156 -1.81 10.81 24.31
CA ARG A 156 -1.20 11.84 23.47
C ARG A 156 -0.87 11.28 22.07
N PRO A 157 -1.29 11.97 20.99
CA PRO A 157 -0.88 11.59 19.64
C PRO A 157 0.60 11.85 19.41
N ASN A 158 1.16 11.17 18.41
CA ASN A 158 2.52 11.41 17.93
C ASN A 158 2.51 11.82 16.45
N ASN A 159 3.69 12.09 15.89
CA ASN A 159 3.84 12.45 14.47
C ASN A 159 3.15 11.46 13.51
N VAL A 160 3.23 10.16 13.78
CA VAL A 160 2.62 9.13 12.91
C VAL A 160 1.09 9.16 13.04
N THR A 161 0.57 9.41 14.25
CA THR A 161 -0.87 9.60 14.46
C THR A 161 -1.40 10.77 13.63
N MET A 162 -0.71 11.91 13.64
CA MET A 162 -1.13 13.10 12.89
C MET A 162 -1.08 12.89 11.38
N ILE A 163 -0.04 12.21 10.86
CA ILE A 163 -0.01 11.78 9.45
C ILE A 163 -1.23 10.90 9.13
N GLY A 164 -1.58 9.98 10.03
CA GLY A 164 -2.78 9.13 9.95
C GLY A 164 -4.07 9.93 9.75
N VAL A 165 -4.26 10.95 10.59
CA VAL A 165 -5.43 11.84 10.59
C VAL A 165 -5.47 12.72 9.34
N LEU A 166 -4.34 13.32 8.96
CA LEU A 166 -4.28 14.22 7.79
C LEU A 166 -4.53 13.47 6.48
N TYR A 167 -3.97 12.28 6.30
CA TYR A 167 -4.31 11.45 5.14
C TYR A 167 -5.76 10.96 5.16
N ALA A 168 -6.35 10.72 6.33
CA ALA A 168 -7.76 10.36 6.42
C ALA A 168 -8.65 11.50 5.91
N CYS A 169 -8.29 12.74 6.26
CA CYS A 169 -8.92 13.94 5.72
C CYS A 169 -8.69 14.05 4.21
N SER A 170 -7.45 13.80 3.74
CA SER A 170 -7.09 13.83 2.31
C SER A 170 -7.98 12.88 1.53
N HIS A 171 -8.01 11.61 1.90
CA HIS A 171 -8.76 10.57 1.19
C HIS A 171 -10.29 10.62 1.42
N SER A 172 -10.78 11.57 2.23
CA SER A 172 -12.22 11.79 2.44
C SER A 172 -12.68 13.16 1.93
N GLY A 173 -11.78 13.96 1.32
CA GLY A 173 -12.10 15.30 0.85
C GLY A 173 -12.40 16.33 1.97
N LEU A 174 -11.99 16.05 3.22
CA LEU A 174 -12.28 16.90 4.38
C LEU A 174 -11.19 17.98 4.54
N VAL A 175 -11.15 18.92 3.58
CA VAL A 175 -10.06 19.91 3.48
C VAL A 175 -9.94 20.79 4.72
N ASP A 176 -11.06 21.37 5.15
CA ASP A 176 -11.06 22.31 6.29
C ASP A 176 -10.65 21.61 7.59
N THR A 177 -11.20 20.42 7.84
CA THR A 177 -10.82 19.58 8.99
C THR A 177 -9.33 19.21 8.95
N GLY A 178 -8.79 18.92 7.77
CA GLY A 178 -7.36 18.63 7.59
C GLY A 178 -6.46 19.82 7.94
N LEU A 179 -6.83 21.02 7.48
CA LEU A 179 -6.11 22.26 7.81
C LEU A 179 -6.22 22.62 9.30
N GLU A 180 -7.40 22.45 9.91
CA GLU A 180 -7.59 22.61 11.35
C GLU A 180 -6.68 21.67 12.15
N HIS A 181 -6.60 20.40 11.75
CA HIS A 181 -5.73 19.43 12.41
C HIS A 181 -4.26 19.80 12.29
N LEU A 182 -3.80 20.24 11.11
CA LEU A 182 -2.42 20.72 10.91
C LEU A 182 -2.10 21.90 11.86
N ASN A 183 -2.98 22.90 11.89
CA ASN A 183 -2.81 24.09 12.75
C ASN A 183 -2.84 23.73 14.24
N SER A 184 -3.61 22.70 14.62
CA SER A 184 -3.69 22.22 16.00
C SER A 184 -2.47 21.44 16.47
N MET A 185 -1.63 20.92 15.56
CA MET A 185 -0.49 20.05 15.92
C MET A 185 0.44 20.69 16.94
N LYS A 186 0.88 21.92 16.68
CA LYS A 186 1.80 22.63 17.58
C LYS A 186 1.08 23.11 18.83
N ALA A 187 -0.05 23.80 18.65
CA ALA A 187 -0.76 24.48 19.74
C ALA A 187 -1.43 23.53 20.74
N LYS A 188 -2.01 22.41 20.28
CA LYS A 188 -2.77 21.47 21.12
C LYS A 188 -2.02 20.19 21.43
N HIS A 189 -1.11 19.76 20.55
CA HIS A 189 -0.43 18.47 20.68
C HIS A 189 1.08 18.58 20.93
N GLY A 190 1.67 19.77 20.80
CA GLY A 190 3.11 19.98 20.95
C GLY A 190 3.94 19.26 19.88
N ILE A 191 3.36 19.01 18.71
CA ILE A 191 4.01 18.32 17.59
C ILE A 191 4.34 19.35 16.52
N GLU A 192 5.62 19.48 16.16
CA GLU A 192 6.02 20.36 15.06
C GLU A 192 5.68 19.68 13.71
N PRO A 193 4.94 20.34 12.81
CA PRO A 193 4.69 19.81 11.48
C PRO A 193 5.98 19.61 10.69
N ASN A 194 6.13 18.44 10.10
CA ASN A 194 7.25 18.07 9.22
C ASN A 194 6.78 17.80 7.78
N ALA A 195 7.70 17.42 6.90
CA ALA A 195 7.43 17.30 5.47
C ALA A 195 6.32 16.31 5.12
N LYS A 196 6.20 15.23 5.90
CA LYS A 196 5.14 14.24 5.69
C LYS A 196 3.76 14.81 6.00
N HIS A 197 3.65 15.71 6.98
CA HIS A 197 2.39 16.39 7.28
C HIS A 197 2.00 17.36 6.15
N TYR A 198 2.94 18.19 5.70
CA TYR A 198 2.69 19.10 4.57
C TYR A 198 2.39 18.34 3.27
N THR A 199 3.05 17.20 3.03
CA THR A 199 2.73 16.32 1.90
C THR A 199 1.27 15.90 1.91
N CYS A 200 0.70 15.57 3.08
CA CYS A 200 -0.71 15.21 3.21
C CYS A 200 -1.63 16.37 2.80
N ILE A 201 -1.26 17.60 3.16
CA ILE A 201 -2.03 18.81 2.85
C ILE A 201 -1.92 19.16 1.36
N VAL A 202 -0.73 19.05 0.77
CA VAL A 202 -0.51 19.25 -0.67
C VAL A 202 -1.30 18.22 -1.48
N ASP A 203 -1.27 16.94 -1.08
CA ASP A 203 -2.08 15.88 -1.70
C ASP A 203 -3.59 16.18 -1.58
N MET A 204 -4.04 16.62 -0.40
CA MET A 204 -5.43 16.97 -0.14
C MET A 204 -5.92 18.16 -0.99
N LEU A 205 -5.18 19.27 -1.00
CA LEU A 205 -5.47 20.45 -1.82
C LEU A 205 -5.41 20.11 -3.32
N GLY A 206 -4.42 19.30 -3.70
CA GLY A 206 -4.25 18.82 -5.06
C GLY A 206 -5.45 18.01 -5.55
N ARG A 207 -5.99 17.10 -4.73
CA ARG A 207 -7.16 16.26 -5.08
C ARG A 207 -8.45 17.06 -5.30
N VAL A 208 -8.64 18.17 -4.59
CA VAL A 208 -9.81 19.05 -4.75
C VAL A 208 -9.62 20.13 -5.82
N GLY A 209 -8.47 20.15 -6.49
CA GLY A 209 -8.15 21.13 -7.54
C GLY A 209 -7.63 22.48 -7.05
N ARG A 210 -7.34 22.65 -5.76
CA ARG A 210 -6.74 23.87 -5.19
C ARG A 210 -5.21 23.87 -5.37
N VAL A 211 -4.76 23.69 -6.62
CA VAL A 211 -3.35 23.43 -6.96
C VAL A 211 -2.45 24.64 -6.67
N ASP A 212 -2.93 25.87 -6.83
CA ASP A 212 -2.15 27.07 -6.52
C ASP A 212 -1.83 27.19 -5.03
N GLU A 213 -2.79 26.86 -4.16
CA GLU A 213 -2.57 26.84 -2.71
C GLU A 213 -1.60 25.72 -2.32
N ALA A 214 -1.72 24.56 -2.96
CA ALA A 214 -0.79 23.44 -2.79
C ALA A 214 0.64 23.84 -3.19
N TYR A 215 0.80 24.57 -4.32
CA TYR A 215 2.09 25.08 -4.78
C TYR A 215 2.68 26.13 -3.82
N ASN A 216 1.88 27.09 -3.38
CA ASN A 216 2.33 28.12 -2.44
C ASN A 216 2.76 27.50 -1.11
N LEU A 217 2.02 26.50 -0.61
CA LEU A 217 2.41 25.76 0.58
C LEU A 217 3.74 25.03 0.35
N ALA A 218 3.87 24.30 -0.75
CA ALA A 218 5.09 23.57 -1.08
C ALA A 218 6.33 24.48 -1.15
N LYS A 219 6.19 25.66 -1.75
CA LYS A 219 7.27 26.65 -1.90
C LYS A 219 7.68 27.32 -0.58
N ASN A 220 6.71 27.58 0.29
CA ASN A 220 6.92 28.34 1.53
C ASN A 220 7.31 27.46 2.72
N THR A 221 7.33 26.13 2.56
CA THR A 221 7.66 25.23 3.67
C THR A 221 9.19 25.12 3.81
N PRO A 222 9.79 25.53 4.95
CA PRO A 222 11.22 25.37 5.19
C PRO A 222 11.52 23.89 5.47
N MET A 223 12.10 23.18 4.50
CA MET A 223 12.38 21.74 4.61
C MET A 223 13.78 21.42 4.11
N ASP A 224 14.38 20.38 4.70
CA ASP A 224 15.56 19.75 4.10
C ASP A 224 15.20 19.15 2.74
N THR A 225 16.12 19.28 1.78
CA THR A 225 15.92 18.91 0.37
C THR A 225 15.46 17.46 0.18
N ASN A 226 15.96 16.53 0.99
CA ASN A 226 15.62 15.10 0.91
C ASN A 226 14.17 14.80 1.34
N ASP A 227 13.57 15.62 2.19
CA ASP A 227 12.21 15.40 2.69
C ASP A 227 11.14 16.03 1.78
N ALA A 228 11.55 16.92 0.86
CA ALA A 228 10.67 17.60 -0.08
C ALA A 228 10.20 16.72 -1.26
N THR A 229 10.82 15.56 -1.50
CA THR A 229 10.52 14.71 -2.67
C THR A 229 9.06 14.28 -2.73
N LEU A 230 8.50 13.73 -1.65
CA LEU A 230 7.12 13.23 -1.65
C LEU A 230 6.10 14.36 -1.85
N LEU A 231 6.43 15.54 -1.32
CA LEU A 231 5.63 16.76 -1.45
C LEU A 231 5.60 17.23 -2.90
N TRP A 232 6.76 17.39 -3.56
CA TRP A 232 6.82 17.77 -4.98
C TRP A 232 6.26 16.70 -5.92
N ALA A 233 6.42 15.42 -5.60
CA ALA A 233 5.80 14.33 -6.36
C ALA A 233 4.27 14.35 -6.27
N SER A 234 3.73 14.65 -5.08
CA SER A 234 2.28 14.81 -4.87
C SER A 234 1.75 16.01 -5.68
N LEU A 235 2.48 17.12 -5.68
CA LEU A 235 2.14 18.31 -6.46
C LEU A 235 2.20 18.04 -7.97
N LEU A 236 3.27 17.40 -8.47
CA LEU A 236 3.40 17.01 -9.88
C LEU A 236 2.20 16.17 -10.34
N SER A 237 1.80 15.19 -9.52
CA SER A 237 0.64 14.33 -9.80
C SER A 237 -0.66 15.14 -9.85
N ALA A 238 -0.91 16.02 -8.88
CA ALA A 238 -2.09 16.88 -8.83
C ALA A 238 -2.14 17.87 -10.01
N SER A 239 -1.02 18.53 -10.31
CA SER A 239 -0.91 19.46 -11.43
C SER A 239 -1.17 18.79 -12.78
N ARG A 240 -0.75 17.54 -12.95
CA ARG A 240 -1.10 16.73 -14.14
C ARG A 240 -2.60 16.47 -14.24
N ILE A 241 -3.24 16.08 -13.14
CA ILE A 241 -4.68 15.78 -13.10
C ILE A 241 -5.51 17.01 -13.44
N HIS A 242 -5.08 18.18 -12.97
CA HIS A 242 -5.78 19.46 -13.17
C HIS A 242 -5.21 20.30 -14.33
N SER A 243 -4.40 19.71 -15.20
CA SER A 243 -3.82 20.35 -16.40
C SER A 243 -3.06 21.66 -16.14
N ARG A 244 -2.43 21.79 -14.97
CA ARG A 244 -1.57 22.93 -14.59
C ARG A 244 -0.12 22.66 -14.99
N LEU A 245 0.16 22.86 -16.28
CA LEU A 245 1.46 22.58 -16.90
C LEU A 245 2.60 23.39 -16.27
N ASP A 246 2.35 24.66 -15.95
CA ASP A 246 3.27 25.58 -15.28
C ASP A 246 3.84 25.00 -13.98
N ILE A 247 2.95 24.55 -13.08
CA ILE A 247 3.33 23.98 -11.79
C ILE A 247 3.94 22.57 -11.97
N ALA A 248 3.43 21.79 -12.92
CA ALA A 248 3.95 20.45 -13.19
C ALA A 248 5.41 20.47 -13.67
N ILE A 249 5.78 21.42 -14.53
CA ILE A 249 7.16 21.57 -15.02
C ILE A 249 8.09 21.94 -13.86
N GLU A 250 7.74 22.95 -13.06
CA GLU A 250 8.55 23.36 -11.90
C GLU A 250 8.71 22.20 -10.90
N ALA A 251 7.61 21.53 -10.54
CA ALA A 251 7.65 20.39 -9.61
C ALA A 251 8.53 19.25 -10.15
N GLY A 252 8.44 18.95 -11.44
CA GLY A 252 9.27 17.95 -12.10
C GLY A 252 10.75 18.31 -12.12
N GLN A 253 11.08 19.57 -12.44
CA GLN A 253 12.45 20.08 -12.44
C GLN A 253 13.07 19.98 -11.04
N ARG A 254 12.34 20.38 -10.00
CA ARG A 254 12.78 20.23 -8.60
C ARG A 254 13.08 18.78 -8.24
N LEU A 255 12.24 17.84 -8.66
CA LEU A 255 12.46 16.41 -8.39
C LEU A 255 13.73 15.87 -9.08
N ILE A 256 14.02 16.34 -10.29
CA ILE A 256 15.25 15.99 -11.02
C ILE A 256 16.47 16.61 -10.34
N GLU A 257 16.40 17.88 -9.93
CA GLU A 257 17.48 18.58 -9.19
C GLU A 257 17.79 17.94 -7.85
N LEU A 258 16.79 17.37 -7.17
CA LEU A 258 16.95 16.57 -5.95
C LEU A 258 17.65 15.21 -6.21
N ASN A 259 18.18 15.00 -7.42
CA ASN A 259 18.95 13.84 -7.89
C ASN A 259 18.24 12.50 -7.66
N GLN A 260 16.91 12.52 -7.70
CA GLN A 260 16.09 11.33 -7.61
C GLN A 260 15.98 10.78 -9.03
N GLN A 261 16.88 9.87 -9.39
CA GLN A 261 16.89 9.04 -10.61
C GLN A 261 15.67 8.10 -10.68
N LEU A 262 14.48 8.62 -10.42
CA LEU A 262 13.23 7.89 -10.35
C LEU A 262 12.57 7.89 -11.72
N ALA A 263 12.51 6.72 -12.36
CA ALA A 263 11.80 6.53 -13.62
C ALA A 263 10.34 7.05 -13.55
N SER A 264 9.69 6.97 -12.38
CA SER A 264 8.32 7.43 -12.17
C SER A 264 8.14 8.94 -12.37
N VAL A 265 9.14 9.76 -12.03
CA VAL A 265 9.11 11.22 -12.24
C VAL A 265 9.16 11.53 -13.72
N TYR A 266 10.12 10.94 -14.44
CA TYR A 266 10.25 11.11 -15.88
C TYR A 266 9.02 10.63 -16.65
N VAL A 267 8.45 9.48 -16.26
CA VAL A 267 7.20 8.97 -16.85
C VAL A 267 6.04 9.94 -16.60
N THR A 268 5.93 10.46 -15.38
CA THR A 268 4.86 11.42 -15.04
C THR A 268 5.00 12.72 -15.82
N MET A 269 6.21 13.29 -15.91
CA MET A 269 6.48 14.48 -16.71
C MET A 269 6.26 14.25 -18.21
N SER A 270 6.71 13.11 -18.73
CA SER A 270 6.49 12.72 -20.13
C SER A 270 5.00 12.63 -20.45
N ASN A 271 4.19 12.06 -19.55
CA ASN A 271 2.74 11.99 -19.72
C ASN A 271 2.09 13.39 -19.63
N THR A 272 2.59 14.26 -18.76
CA THR A 272 2.12 15.65 -18.67
C THR A 272 2.40 16.42 -19.97
N PHE A 273 3.62 16.35 -20.50
CA PHE A 273 3.96 17.00 -21.78
C PHE A 273 3.17 16.42 -22.95
N ALA A 274 2.99 15.10 -23.00
CA ALA A 274 2.16 14.46 -24.03
C ALA A 274 0.71 14.96 -23.98
N SER A 275 0.15 15.14 -22.78
CA SER A 275 -1.21 15.69 -22.59
C SER A 275 -1.32 17.15 -23.02
N ALA A 276 -0.21 17.90 -22.98
CA ALA A 276 -0.11 19.28 -23.46
C ALA A 276 0.24 19.39 -24.96
N GLY A 277 0.50 18.28 -25.65
CA GLY A 277 0.93 18.27 -27.06
C GLY A 277 2.40 18.62 -27.29
N GLU A 278 3.20 18.75 -26.23
CA GLU A 278 4.61 19.14 -26.26
C GLU A 278 5.53 17.95 -26.56
N TRP A 279 5.44 17.42 -27.78
CA TRP A 279 6.13 16.18 -28.15
C TRP A 279 7.66 16.29 -28.13
N GLU A 280 8.24 17.46 -28.39
CA GLU A 280 9.71 17.63 -28.35
C GLU A 280 10.26 17.35 -26.95
N SER A 281 9.61 17.89 -25.92
CA SER A 281 9.92 17.66 -24.50
C SER A 281 9.76 16.20 -24.11
N VAL A 282 8.74 15.51 -24.63
CA VAL A 282 8.53 14.06 -24.44
C VAL A 282 9.72 13.26 -24.95
N HIS A 283 10.17 13.54 -26.19
CA HIS A 283 11.32 12.85 -26.78
C HIS A 283 12.61 13.15 -26.01
N GLY A 284 12.81 14.39 -25.56
CA GLY A 284 13.94 14.80 -24.73
C GLY A 284 14.01 14.02 -23.41
N LEU A 285 12.90 13.95 -22.66
CA LEU A 285 12.82 13.20 -21.41
C LEU A 285 13.07 11.71 -21.60
N ARG A 286 12.45 11.09 -22.63
CA ARG A 286 12.65 9.66 -22.92
C ARG A 286 14.10 9.35 -23.30
N ARG A 287 14.76 10.23 -24.04
CA ARG A 287 16.19 10.10 -24.36
C ARG A 287 17.03 10.18 -23.09
N SER A 288 16.72 11.13 -22.20
CA SER A 288 17.40 11.28 -20.90
C SER A 288 17.25 10.03 -20.03
N MET A 289 16.03 9.45 -19.95
CA MET A 289 15.80 8.18 -19.25
C MET A 289 16.68 7.05 -19.79
N LYS A 290 16.75 6.88 -21.12
CA LYS A 290 17.58 5.85 -21.75
C LYS A 290 19.08 6.06 -21.46
N GLN A 291 19.57 7.30 -21.52
CA GLN A 291 20.97 7.64 -21.24
C GLN A 291 21.36 7.37 -19.78
N GLN A 292 20.43 7.57 -18.84
CA GLN A 292 20.64 7.31 -17.42
C GLN A 292 20.38 5.84 -17.03
N GLY A 293 19.98 4.98 -17.97
CA GLY A 293 19.66 3.58 -17.69
C GLY A 293 18.41 3.38 -16.85
N LEU A 294 17.52 4.38 -16.78
CA LEU A 294 16.29 4.31 -15.99
C LEU A 294 15.27 3.41 -16.66
N GLN A 295 14.88 2.34 -15.97
CA GLN A 295 13.83 1.43 -16.42
C GLN A 295 12.54 1.66 -15.64
N LYS A 296 11.41 1.64 -16.37
CA LYS A 296 10.08 1.63 -15.76
C LYS A 296 9.83 0.23 -15.19
N GLU A 297 9.48 0.15 -13.91
CA GLU A 297 9.03 -1.10 -13.33
C GLU A 297 7.71 -1.54 -13.99
N PRO A 298 7.60 -2.79 -14.47
CA PRO A 298 6.37 -3.27 -15.06
C PRO A 298 5.28 -3.39 -13.99
N GLY A 299 4.07 -2.94 -14.33
CA GLY A 299 2.90 -3.14 -13.49
C GLY A 299 2.54 -4.61 -13.39
N CYS A 300 2.45 -5.12 -12.17
CA CYS A 300 2.01 -6.48 -11.91
C CYS A 300 0.97 -6.51 -10.79
N SER A 301 0.15 -7.56 -10.82
CA SER A 301 -0.79 -7.88 -9.76
C SER A 301 -0.62 -9.34 -9.37
N TRP A 302 -0.85 -9.67 -8.12
CA TRP A 302 -0.74 -11.04 -7.65
C TRP A 302 -1.82 -11.41 -6.66
N VAL A 303 -2.10 -12.72 -6.59
CA VAL A 303 -2.93 -13.33 -5.55
C VAL A 303 -2.11 -14.36 -4.80
N GLU A 304 -2.30 -14.43 -3.48
CA GLU A 304 -1.70 -15.44 -2.64
C GLU A 304 -2.76 -16.51 -2.33
N ILE A 305 -2.48 -17.75 -2.71
CA ILE A 305 -3.33 -18.90 -2.43
C ILE A 305 -2.49 -19.90 -1.65
N LYS A 306 -2.90 -20.16 -0.40
CA LYS A 306 -2.09 -20.87 0.60
C LYS A 306 -0.76 -20.14 0.81
N ASP A 307 0.37 -20.78 0.51
CA ASP A 307 1.72 -20.21 0.66
C ASP A 307 2.38 -19.89 -0.71
N THR A 308 1.60 -19.93 -1.79
CA THR A 308 2.06 -19.71 -3.17
C THR A 308 1.53 -18.39 -3.70
N SER A 309 2.42 -17.58 -4.26
CA SER A 309 2.09 -16.31 -4.93
C SER A 309 1.98 -16.52 -6.43
N TYR A 310 0.86 -16.12 -7.01
CA TYR A 310 0.60 -16.16 -8.45
C TYR A 310 0.62 -14.74 -9.01
N VAL A 311 1.63 -14.43 -9.83
CA VAL A 311 1.91 -13.07 -10.34
C VAL A 311 1.51 -12.94 -11.80
N PHE A 312 0.82 -11.85 -12.13
CA PHE A 312 0.29 -11.53 -13.45
C PHE A 312 0.83 -10.19 -13.92
N TYR A 313 1.21 -10.10 -15.20
CA TYR A 313 1.60 -8.87 -15.86
C TYR A 313 0.59 -8.51 -16.93
N ALA A 314 0.43 -7.23 -17.24
CA ALA A 314 -0.48 -6.80 -18.30
C ALA A 314 -0.02 -7.38 -19.65
N GLY A 315 -0.95 -7.99 -20.39
CA GLY A 315 -0.67 -8.60 -21.69
C GLY A 315 0.19 -9.87 -21.69
N ASP A 316 0.77 -10.29 -20.57
CA ASP A 316 1.56 -11.53 -20.46
C ASP A 316 0.72 -12.67 -19.89
N LEU A 317 0.44 -13.66 -20.75
CA LEU A 317 -0.30 -14.87 -20.39
C LEU A 317 0.61 -16.09 -20.22
N SER A 318 1.92 -15.97 -20.47
CA SER A 318 2.86 -17.11 -20.48
C SER A 318 2.99 -17.80 -19.13
N ARG A 319 2.76 -17.06 -18.04
CA ARG A 319 2.94 -17.52 -16.66
C ARG A 319 1.69 -18.09 -16.01
N CYS A 320 0.57 -18.16 -16.73
CA CYS A 320 -0.69 -18.67 -16.19
C CYS A 320 -0.94 -20.10 -16.71
N GLU A 321 -1.07 -21.07 -15.80
CA GLU A 321 -1.35 -22.46 -16.17
C GLU A 321 -2.80 -22.66 -16.65
N ARG A 322 -3.71 -21.76 -16.26
CA ARG A 322 -5.17 -21.85 -16.50
C ARG A 322 -5.67 -20.73 -17.43
N VAL A 323 -4.87 -20.34 -18.42
CA VAL A 323 -5.17 -19.20 -19.31
C VAL A 323 -6.52 -19.33 -19.99
N SER A 324 -6.86 -20.51 -20.51
CA SER A 324 -8.13 -20.73 -21.23
C SER A 324 -9.34 -20.43 -20.36
N GLU A 325 -9.34 -20.92 -19.12
CA GLU A 325 -10.41 -20.69 -18.14
C GLU A 325 -10.47 -19.22 -17.70
N VAL A 326 -9.32 -18.61 -17.41
CA VAL A 326 -9.21 -17.19 -17.04
C VAL A 326 -9.77 -16.30 -18.15
N MET A 327 -9.39 -16.54 -19.40
CA MET A 327 -9.85 -15.77 -20.55
C MET A 327 -11.34 -15.99 -20.83
N SER A 328 -11.84 -17.21 -20.65
CA SER A 328 -13.27 -17.49 -20.77
C SER A 328 -14.08 -16.71 -19.73
N LEU A 329 -13.65 -16.73 -18.47
CA LEU A 329 -14.32 -16.00 -17.39
C LEU A 329 -14.26 -14.48 -17.60
N LEU A 330 -13.13 -13.94 -18.04
CA LEU A 330 -13.01 -12.50 -18.32
C LEU A 330 -13.97 -12.05 -19.43
N ARG A 331 -14.14 -12.84 -20.49
CA ARG A 331 -15.12 -12.55 -21.55
C ARG A 331 -16.57 -12.58 -21.03
N GLU A 332 -16.90 -13.56 -20.20
CA GLU A 332 -18.22 -13.65 -19.55
C GLU A 332 -18.49 -12.43 -18.66
N LEU A 333 -17.53 -12.07 -17.80
CA LEU A 333 -17.66 -10.92 -16.91
C LEU A 333 -17.80 -9.61 -17.67
N GLU A 334 -17.04 -9.43 -18.76
CA GLU A 334 -17.15 -8.22 -19.59
C GLU A 334 -18.52 -8.11 -20.27
N MET A 335 -19.09 -9.23 -20.73
CA MET A 335 -20.45 -9.27 -21.28
C MET A 335 -21.49 -8.86 -20.24
N ARG A 336 -21.43 -9.48 -19.04
CA ARG A 336 -22.35 -9.19 -17.93
C ARG A 336 -22.21 -7.77 -17.39
N MET A 337 -21.01 -7.19 -17.44
CA MET A 337 -20.79 -5.78 -17.13
C MET A 337 -21.46 -4.86 -18.16
N LYS A 338 -21.36 -5.16 -19.46
CA LYS A 338 -22.00 -4.37 -20.53
C LYS A 338 -23.52 -4.40 -20.43
N GLU A 339 -24.12 -5.56 -20.11
CA GLU A 339 -25.57 -5.69 -19.87
C GLU A 339 -26.08 -4.79 -18.75
N ARG A 340 -25.23 -4.47 -17.78
CA ARG A 340 -25.53 -3.56 -16.65
C ARG A 340 -25.16 -2.10 -16.92
N GLY A 341 -24.87 -1.74 -18.17
CA GLY A 341 -24.57 -0.37 -18.57
C GLY A 341 -23.12 0.07 -18.32
N HIS A 342 -22.18 -0.85 -18.12
CA HIS A 342 -20.75 -0.49 -18.07
C HIS A 342 -20.26 0.00 -19.43
N VAL A 343 -19.94 1.30 -19.51
CA VAL A 343 -19.22 1.86 -20.65
C VAL A 343 -17.74 1.76 -20.34
N SER A 344 -17.06 0.72 -20.84
CA SER A 344 -15.59 0.74 -20.91
C SER A 344 -15.19 2.01 -21.68
N GLY A 345 -14.38 2.90 -21.10
CA GLY A 345 -14.01 4.22 -21.64
C GLY A 345 -13.24 4.23 -22.97
N SER A 346 -13.28 3.14 -23.72
CA SER A 346 -12.75 2.98 -25.06
C SER A 346 -13.68 2.06 -25.83
N ASN A 347 -14.15 2.53 -26.98
CA ASN A 347 -15.02 1.81 -27.92
C ASN A 347 -14.30 0.63 -28.63
N LYS A 348 -13.31 0.02 -27.98
CA LYS A 348 -12.55 -1.14 -28.42
C LYS A 348 -12.66 -2.19 -27.31
N GLY A 349 -13.28 -3.33 -27.60
CA GLY A 349 -13.29 -4.48 -26.67
C GLY A 349 -11.89 -5.09 -26.53
N LEU A 350 -11.82 -6.34 -26.05
CA LEU A 350 -10.62 -7.19 -26.11
C LEU A 350 -10.11 -7.32 -27.56
N VAL A 351 -9.32 -6.36 -28.03
CA VAL A 351 -8.67 -6.41 -29.35
C VAL A 351 -7.23 -6.85 -29.14
N PHE A 352 -6.89 -8.01 -29.72
CA PHE A 352 -5.52 -8.46 -29.88
C PHE A 352 -4.97 -7.82 -31.16
N VAL A 353 -4.07 -6.85 -31.03
CA VAL A 353 -3.28 -6.34 -32.16
C VAL A 353 -1.82 -6.52 -31.81
N ASP A 354 -1.03 -7.07 -32.72
CA ASP A 354 0.42 -7.02 -32.67
C ASP A 354 0.86 -5.56 -32.79
N VAL A 355 1.18 -4.95 -31.65
CA VAL A 355 1.77 -3.61 -31.55
C VAL A 355 3.11 -3.75 -30.84
N GLU A 356 4.07 -2.90 -31.22
CA GLU A 356 5.40 -2.85 -30.62
C GLU A 356 5.34 -2.86 -29.08
N GLU A 357 6.34 -3.49 -28.45
CA GLU A 357 6.39 -3.81 -27.02
C GLU A 357 6.10 -2.64 -26.07
N GLU A 358 6.32 -1.39 -26.51
CA GLU A 358 6.15 -0.18 -25.72
C GLU A 358 4.67 0.28 -25.59
N ASP A 359 3.77 -0.22 -26.45
CA ASP A 359 2.32 0.09 -26.44
C ASP A 359 1.45 -1.04 -25.85
N LYS A 360 2.05 -2.09 -25.26
CA LYS A 360 1.31 -3.19 -24.62
C LYS A 360 0.45 -2.76 -23.43
N GLU A 361 0.66 -1.57 -22.86
CA GLU A 361 -0.27 -0.97 -21.87
C GLU A 361 -1.58 -0.47 -22.49
N ALA A 362 -1.63 -0.33 -23.82
CA ALA A 362 -2.85 -0.06 -24.59
C ALA A 362 -3.56 -1.33 -25.05
N ILE A 363 -3.27 -2.50 -24.44
CA ILE A 363 -4.18 -3.66 -24.54
C ILE A 363 -5.42 -3.33 -23.72
N VAL A 364 -6.40 -2.79 -24.41
CA VAL A 364 -7.72 -2.45 -23.89
C VAL A 364 -8.45 -3.74 -23.46
N GLY A 365 -8.15 -4.25 -22.27
CA GLY A 365 -8.86 -5.40 -21.69
C GLY A 365 -8.07 -6.23 -20.68
N LEU A 366 -6.76 -6.44 -20.88
CA LEU A 366 -5.95 -7.42 -20.12
C LEU A 366 -5.04 -6.75 -19.08
N HIS A 367 -5.65 -5.99 -18.18
CA HIS A 367 -4.92 -5.45 -17.04
C HIS A 367 -4.57 -6.57 -16.05
N SER A 368 -3.38 -6.48 -15.46
CA SER A 368 -2.87 -7.47 -14.48
C SER A 368 -3.87 -7.74 -13.34
N GLU A 369 -4.62 -6.73 -12.91
CA GLU A 369 -5.62 -6.79 -11.84
C GLU A 369 -6.78 -7.70 -12.22
N LYS A 370 -7.26 -7.59 -13.46
CA LYS A 370 -8.38 -8.40 -13.97
C LYS A 370 -7.96 -9.86 -14.11
N LEU A 371 -6.74 -10.10 -14.60
CA LEU A 371 -6.15 -11.44 -14.68
C LEU A 371 -6.04 -12.08 -13.29
N ALA A 372 -5.48 -11.34 -12.32
CA ALA A 372 -5.34 -11.79 -10.94
C ALA A 372 -6.70 -12.09 -10.29
N LEU A 373 -7.70 -11.23 -10.51
CA LEU A 373 -9.07 -11.45 -10.01
C LEU A 373 -9.73 -12.67 -10.63
N ALA A 374 -9.67 -12.82 -11.95
CA ALA A 374 -10.26 -13.95 -12.66
C ALA A 374 -9.61 -15.27 -12.23
N PHE A 375 -8.29 -15.31 -12.12
CA PHE A 375 -7.58 -16.47 -11.57
C PHE A 375 -8.00 -16.77 -10.11
N GLY A 376 -8.15 -15.72 -9.29
CA GLY A 376 -8.65 -15.84 -7.92
C GLY A 376 -10.08 -16.38 -7.84
N LEU A 377 -10.99 -15.96 -8.74
CA LEU A 377 -12.37 -16.43 -8.80
C LEU A 377 -12.46 -17.91 -9.13
N ILE A 378 -11.58 -18.37 -10.01
CA ILE A 378 -11.49 -19.75 -10.46
C ILE A 378 -10.83 -20.64 -9.39
N SER A 379 -9.83 -20.13 -8.68
CA SER A 379 -8.96 -20.95 -7.81
C SER A 379 -9.35 -20.91 -6.32
N ILE A 380 -10.03 -19.86 -5.87
CA ILE A 380 -10.40 -19.68 -4.46
C ILE A 380 -11.87 -20.05 -4.25
N PRO A 381 -12.20 -20.96 -3.29
CA PRO A 381 -13.57 -21.39 -3.01
C PRO A 381 -14.58 -20.25 -2.83
N LYS A 382 -15.82 -20.46 -3.28
CA LYS A 382 -16.91 -19.50 -3.10
C LYS A 382 -17.09 -19.12 -1.63
N GLY A 383 -17.44 -17.86 -1.36
CA GLY A 383 -17.61 -17.31 -0.01
C GLY A 383 -16.32 -16.78 0.66
N MET A 384 -15.13 -17.10 0.12
CA MET A 384 -13.89 -16.51 0.62
C MET A 384 -13.56 -15.18 -0.08
N THR A 385 -13.17 -14.15 0.68
CA THR A 385 -12.69 -12.88 0.12
C THR A 385 -11.43 -13.10 -0.72
N ILE A 386 -11.44 -12.60 -1.97
CA ILE A 386 -10.26 -12.62 -2.85
C ILE A 386 -9.41 -11.38 -2.54
N ARG A 387 -8.10 -11.59 -2.36
CA ARG A 387 -7.13 -10.53 -2.09
C ARG A 387 -6.19 -10.40 -3.28
N VAL A 388 -6.22 -9.26 -3.95
CA VAL A 388 -5.30 -8.90 -5.03
C VAL A 388 -4.35 -7.84 -4.50
N MET A 389 -3.07 -7.98 -4.80
CA MET A 389 -2.06 -6.97 -4.50
C MET A 389 -1.52 -6.42 -5.83
N LYS A 390 -1.15 -5.14 -5.86
CA LYS A 390 -0.62 -4.46 -7.04
C LYS A 390 0.55 -3.56 -6.64
N ASN A 391 1.62 -3.54 -7.45
CA ASN A 391 2.79 -2.69 -7.21
C ASN A 391 2.60 -1.23 -7.65
N LEU A 392 1.63 -0.97 -8.53
CA LEU A 392 1.26 0.37 -8.99
C LEU A 392 -0.10 0.81 -8.44
N ARG A 393 -0.42 2.09 -8.57
CA ARG A 393 -1.76 2.60 -8.30
C ARG A 393 -2.78 1.92 -9.22
N MET A 394 -3.95 1.56 -8.67
CA MET A 394 -5.03 1.00 -9.46
C MET A 394 -5.50 2.02 -10.51
N CYS A 395 -6.02 1.59 -11.66
CA CYS A 395 -6.61 2.52 -12.64
C CYS A 395 -8.14 2.60 -12.48
N PHE A 396 -8.74 3.69 -12.95
CA PHE A 396 -10.19 3.93 -12.88
C PHE A 396 -11.00 2.77 -13.49
N ASN A 397 -10.62 2.30 -14.68
CA ASN A 397 -11.31 1.21 -15.36
C ASN A 397 -11.25 -0.11 -14.59
N CYS A 398 -10.14 -0.41 -13.92
CA CYS A 398 -10.06 -1.58 -13.03
C CYS A 398 -10.92 -1.38 -11.79
N HIS A 399 -10.96 -0.17 -11.23
CA HIS A 399 -11.78 0.15 -10.07
C HIS A 399 -13.27 -0.05 -10.33
N GLU A 400 -13.78 0.50 -11.43
CA GLU A 400 -15.17 0.28 -11.85
C GLU A 400 -15.47 -1.19 -12.15
N ALA A 401 -14.55 -1.89 -12.83
CA ALA A 401 -14.71 -3.31 -13.09
C ALA A 401 -14.80 -4.13 -11.81
N PHE A 402 -13.94 -3.87 -10.80
CA PHE A 402 -13.99 -4.60 -9.53
C PHE A 402 -15.28 -4.33 -8.74
N LYS A 403 -15.79 -3.09 -8.75
CA LYS A 403 -17.11 -2.77 -8.19
C LYS A 403 -18.19 -3.63 -8.84
N MET A 404 -18.31 -3.57 -10.15
CA MET A 404 -19.37 -4.31 -10.87
C MET A 404 -19.21 -5.82 -10.73
N ILE A 405 -17.99 -6.35 -10.86
CA ILE A 405 -17.74 -7.79 -10.70
C ILE A 405 -18.14 -8.24 -9.29
N SER A 406 -17.89 -7.45 -8.24
CA SER A 406 -18.27 -7.82 -6.86
C SER A 406 -19.78 -8.02 -6.71
N GLU A 407 -20.57 -7.25 -7.45
CA GLU A 407 -22.03 -7.37 -7.51
C GLU A 407 -22.47 -8.54 -8.39
N ILE A 408 -21.84 -8.72 -9.55
CA ILE A 408 -22.15 -9.76 -10.54
C ILE A 408 -21.93 -11.17 -9.97
N VAL A 409 -20.87 -11.37 -9.18
CA VAL A 409 -20.53 -12.68 -8.61
C VAL A 409 -20.89 -12.82 -7.13
N ASP A 410 -21.50 -11.80 -6.52
CA ASP A 410 -21.84 -11.73 -5.09
C ASP A 410 -20.67 -12.14 -4.19
N ARG A 411 -19.55 -11.40 -4.30
CA ARG A 411 -18.31 -11.75 -3.62
C ARG A 411 -17.46 -10.54 -3.25
N ASP A 412 -17.00 -10.53 -2.00
CA ASP A 412 -16.14 -9.49 -1.46
C ASP A 412 -14.71 -9.61 -2.03
N PHE A 413 -14.14 -8.50 -2.49
CA PHE A 413 -12.75 -8.40 -2.93
C PHE A 413 -11.99 -7.35 -2.15
N VAL A 414 -10.70 -7.57 -1.95
CA VAL A 414 -9.79 -6.58 -1.38
C VAL A 414 -8.62 -6.41 -2.34
N VAL A 415 -8.41 -5.19 -2.82
CA VAL A 415 -7.26 -4.85 -3.64
C VAL A 415 -6.36 -3.90 -2.88
N ARG A 416 -5.09 -4.27 -2.69
CA ARG A 416 -4.07 -3.35 -2.20
C ARG A 416 -3.31 -2.79 -3.39
N ASP A 417 -3.37 -1.49 -3.58
CA ASP A 417 -2.47 -0.78 -4.50
C ASP A 417 -1.29 -0.16 -3.75
N LEU A 418 -0.51 0.67 -4.44
CA LEU A 418 0.65 1.35 -3.87
C LEU A 418 0.31 2.20 -2.62
N ASN A 419 -0.90 2.77 -2.57
CA ASN A 419 -1.27 3.77 -1.58
C ASN A 419 -2.21 3.23 -0.50
N ARG A 420 -3.14 2.34 -0.88
CA ARG A 420 -4.29 1.98 -0.04
C ARG A 420 -4.87 0.60 -0.38
N PHE A 421 -5.83 0.20 0.44
CA PHE A 421 -6.72 -0.92 0.18
C PHE A 421 -8.07 -0.40 -0.29
N HIS A 422 -8.62 -1.12 -1.26
CA HIS A 422 -9.94 -0.96 -1.81
C HIS A 422 -10.73 -2.22 -1.44
N HIS A 423 -11.81 -2.07 -0.67
CA HIS A 423 -12.71 -3.17 -0.34
C HIS A 423 -13.94 -3.06 -1.23
N PHE A 424 -14.07 -3.99 -2.19
CA PHE A 424 -15.18 -4.06 -3.11
C PHE A 424 -16.24 -5.00 -2.58
N LYS A 425 -17.46 -4.49 -2.49
CA LYS A 425 -18.62 -5.22 -1.99
C LYS A 425 -19.89 -4.67 -2.61
N ASN A 426 -20.71 -5.55 -3.18
CA ASN A 426 -22.04 -5.23 -3.71
C ASN A 426 -22.05 -3.97 -4.59
N GLY A 427 -21.11 -3.87 -5.54
CA GLY A 427 -21.07 -2.72 -6.46
C GLY A 427 -20.42 -1.45 -5.88
N SER A 428 -19.96 -1.48 -4.64
CA SER A 428 -19.37 -0.31 -3.96
C SER A 428 -17.92 -0.57 -3.54
N CYS A 429 -17.18 0.52 -3.29
CA CYS A 429 -15.83 0.47 -2.71
C CYS A 429 -15.76 1.37 -1.47
N THR A 430 -15.02 0.94 -0.45
CA THR A 430 -14.81 1.75 0.78
C THR A 430 -14.11 3.08 0.54
N CYS A 431 -13.50 3.31 -0.62
CA CYS A 431 -12.90 4.60 -0.95
C CYS A 431 -13.93 5.68 -1.36
N GLY A 432 -15.19 5.33 -1.60
CA GLY A 432 -16.23 6.28 -2.01
C GLY A 432 -15.93 6.99 -3.33
N ASP A 433 -15.20 6.34 -4.24
CA ASP A 433 -14.71 6.88 -5.51
C ASP A 433 -13.79 8.11 -5.38
N PHE A 434 -13.29 8.37 -4.16
CA PHE A 434 -12.34 9.42 -3.85
C PHE A 434 -11.00 8.80 -3.43
N TRP A 435 -10.12 8.53 -4.41
CA TRP A 435 -8.87 7.79 -4.17
C TRP A 435 -7.71 8.19 -5.05
#